data_AF-A0AAE5H8C3-F1
#
_entry.id   AF-A0AAE5H8C3-F1
#
_cell.length_a   1.000
_cell.length_b   1.000
_cell.length_c   1.000
_cell.angle_alpha   90.00
_cell.angle_beta   90.00
_cell.angle_gamma   90.00
#
_symmetry.space_group_name_H-M   'P 1'
#
loop_
_entity.id
_entity.type
_entity.pdbx_description
1 polymer ?
#
loop_
_entity_poly.entity_id
_entity_poly.type
_entity_poly.pdbx_seq_one_letter_code
_entity_poly.pdbx_strand_id
1 'polypeptide(L)'
;MDKRKYETKTLIAEYRNLSKLEECRFSENAYELKDGSKIIEYDGAGLSIYGTYIAFGKNIGRKGVYSIADNEYKIWKAIRKENKEGYFIDWEEEANEQLEKSWQNQFNELARKEHENILESITCDELPF
;
A
#
# COMPACT_ATOMS: atom_id res chain seq x y z
N MET A 1 27.01 -1.32 -0.48
CA MET A 1 25.59 -1.22 -0.09
C MET A 1 25.41 -2.03 1.19
N ASP A 2 25.01 -1.38 2.28
CA ASP A 2 24.78 -2.05 3.55
C ASP A 2 23.50 -2.89 3.47
N LYS A 3 23.63 -4.22 3.59
CA LYS A 3 22.53 -5.17 3.39
C LYS A 3 21.49 -5.09 4.52
N ARG A 4 21.86 -4.55 5.69
CA ARG A 4 20.97 -4.43 6.87
C ARG A 4 19.83 -3.44 6.67
N LYS A 5 20.00 -2.45 5.78
CA LYS A 5 18.95 -1.48 5.41
C LYS A 5 17.66 -2.15 4.90
N TYR A 6 17.77 -3.36 4.35
CA TYR A 6 16.66 -4.08 3.73
C TYR A 6 16.05 -5.18 4.62
N GLU A 7 16.58 -5.39 5.84
CA GLU A 7 16.10 -6.46 6.75
C GLU A 7 14.68 -6.22 7.25
N THR A 8 14.21 -4.98 7.24
CA THR A 8 12.84 -4.61 7.58
C THR A 8 12.30 -3.63 6.54
N LYS A 9 11.72 -4.20 5.50
CA LYS A 9 10.99 -3.50 4.44
C LYS A 9 9.53 -3.93 4.49
N THR A 10 8.62 -2.97 4.44
CA THR A 10 7.17 -3.20 4.33
C THR A 10 6.79 -3.12 2.87
N LEU A 11 6.09 -4.12 2.35
CA LEU A 11 5.58 -4.09 0.99
C LEU A 11 4.38 -3.15 0.93
N ILE A 12 4.45 -2.13 0.08
CA ILE A 12 3.46 -1.06 0.01
C ILE A 12 2.64 -1.09 -1.28
N ALA A 13 3.22 -1.64 -2.36
CA ALA A 13 2.49 -1.87 -3.61
C ALA A 13 3.18 -2.93 -4.47
N GLU A 14 2.39 -3.64 -5.27
CA GLU A 14 2.87 -4.64 -6.22
C GLU A 14 2.24 -4.42 -7.59
N TYR A 15 3.01 -4.63 -8.65
CA TYR A 15 2.52 -4.74 -10.01
C TYR A 15 3.12 -5.96 -10.69
N ARG A 16 2.28 -6.73 -11.39
CA ARG A 16 2.71 -7.79 -12.30
C ARG A 16 2.08 -7.59 -13.67
N ASN A 17 2.90 -7.49 -14.70
CA ASN A 17 2.42 -7.54 -16.07
C ASN A 17 2.07 -8.98 -16.45
N LEU A 18 0.87 -9.18 -17.01
CA LEU A 18 0.33 -10.49 -17.35
C LEU A 18 0.33 -10.73 -18.86
N SER A 19 1.27 -10.12 -19.60
CA SER A 19 1.37 -10.31 -21.05
C SER A 19 1.39 -11.78 -21.44
N LYS A 20 0.72 -12.08 -22.55
CA LYS A 20 0.70 -13.41 -23.16
C LYS A 20 2.08 -13.82 -23.68
N LEU A 21 2.92 -12.84 -24.04
CA LEU A 21 4.31 -13.05 -24.42
C LEU A 21 5.15 -13.11 -23.15
N GLU A 22 5.77 -14.25 -22.88
CA GLU A 22 6.53 -14.47 -21.63
C GLU A 22 7.70 -13.51 -21.49
N GLU A 23 8.34 -13.15 -22.60
CA GLU A 23 9.42 -12.15 -22.68
C GLU A 23 8.98 -10.72 -22.28
N CYS A 24 7.67 -10.46 -22.27
CA CYS A 24 7.08 -9.19 -21.85
C CYS A 24 6.54 -9.22 -20.42
N ARG A 25 6.55 -10.38 -19.74
CA ARG A 25 6.11 -10.47 -18.35
C ARG A 25 7.17 -9.87 -17.44
N PHE A 26 6.71 -9.10 -16.47
CA PHE A 26 7.59 -8.48 -15.49
C PHE A 26 6.85 -8.15 -14.21
N SER A 27 7.61 -7.91 -13.16
CA SER A 27 7.13 -7.54 -11.84
C SER A 27 7.89 -6.34 -11.30
N GLU A 28 7.15 -5.49 -10.61
CA GLU A 28 7.65 -4.30 -9.92
C GLU A 28 7.00 -4.24 -8.54
N ASN A 29 7.82 -4.25 -7.49
CA ASN A 29 7.37 -4.21 -6.11
C ASN A 29 7.94 -2.97 -5.43
N ALA A 30 7.10 -2.18 -4.80
CA ALA A 30 7.51 -1.03 -4.01
C ALA A 30 7.50 -1.39 -2.52
N TYR A 31 8.53 -0.97 -1.80
CA TYR A 31 8.64 -1.15 -0.36
C TYR A 31 8.94 0.17 0.34
N GLU A 32 8.43 0.31 1.56
CA GLU A 32 8.85 1.33 2.52
C GLU A 32 9.82 0.73 3.54
N LEU A 33 10.88 1.46 3.83
CA LEU A 33 11.87 1.09 4.84
C LEU A 33 11.50 1.73 6.18
N LYS A 34 12.11 1.24 7.27
CA LYS A 34 11.86 1.78 8.63
C LYS A 34 12.07 3.29 8.78
N ASP A 35 12.95 3.87 7.96
CA ASP A 35 13.25 5.29 7.95
C ASP A 35 12.25 6.12 7.10
N GLY A 36 11.20 5.48 6.58
CA GLY A 36 10.22 6.08 5.67
C GLY A 36 10.69 6.20 4.23
N SER A 37 11.95 5.85 3.93
CA SER A 37 12.45 5.88 2.56
C SER A 37 11.86 4.75 1.72
N LYS A 38 11.61 5.02 0.43
CA LYS A 38 11.00 4.07 -0.48
C LYS A 38 12.02 3.46 -1.43
N ILE A 39 11.81 2.20 -1.73
CA ILE A 39 12.58 1.44 -2.71
C ILE A 39 11.65 0.73 -3.68
N ILE A 40 12.15 0.47 -4.87
CA ILE A 40 11.47 -0.34 -5.88
C ILE A 40 12.38 -1.48 -6.30
N GLU A 41 11.82 -2.68 -6.31
CA GLU A 41 12.43 -3.89 -6.82
C GLU A 41 11.77 -4.25 -8.13
N TYR A 42 12.55 -4.51 -9.17
CA TYR A 42 12.02 -5.04 -10.43
C TYR A 42 12.95 -6.07 -11.03
N ASP A 43 12.37 -7.01 -11.77
CA ASP A 43 13.03 -8.21 -12.27
C ASP A 43 13.92 -8.01 -13.51
N GLY A 44 13.98 -6.79 -14.03
CA GLY A 44 14.88 -6.40 -15.12
C GLY A 44 14.31 -6.56 -16.52
N ALA A 45 13.02 -6.86 -16.70
CA ALA A 45 12.45 -6.89 -18.06
C ALA A 45 12.51 -5.51 -18.74
N GLY A 46 12.77 -5.49 -20.06
CA GLY A 46 12.96 -4.26 -20.83
C GLY A 46 11.76 -3.31 -20.87
N LEU A 47 10.56 -3.81 -20.56
CA LEU A 47 9.30 -3.06 -20.55
C LEU A 47 8.86 -2.55 -19.17
N SER A 48 9.73 -2.66 -18.15
CA SER A 48 9.49 -2.03 -16.85
C SER A 48 9.30 -0.51 -17.03
N ILE A 49 8.19 0.04 -16.50
CA ILE A 49 7.91 1.49 -16.52
C ILE A 49 8.90 2.20 -15.59
N TYR A 50 9.30 1.57 -14.49
CA TYR A 50 10.36 2.15 -13.67
C TYR A 50 11.65 2.28 -14.47
N GLY A 51 12.09 1.23 -15.16
CA GLY A 51 13.30 1.27 -15.98
C GLY A 51 13.23 2.27 -17.15
N THR A 52 12.10 2.34 -17.84
CA THR A 52 11.94 3.11 -19.08
C THR A 52 11.52 4.57 -18.86
N TYR A 53 10.56 4.83 -17.97
CA TYR A 53 9.93 6.14 -17.81
C TYR A 53 10.48 6.91 -16.60
N ILE A 54 10.71 6.23 -15.47
CA ILE A 54 11.05 6.90 -14.21
C ILE A 54 12.57 7.01 -14.03
N ALA A 55 13.30 5.91 -14.25
CA ALA A 55 14.75 5.87 -14.20
C ALA A 55 15.42 6.43 -15.47
N PHE A 56 14.64 7.03 -16.40
CA PHE A 56 15.10 7.60 -17.68
C PHE A 56 16.06 6.68 -18.44
N GLY A 57 15.73 5.39 -18.52
CA GLY A 57 16.53 4.42 -19.27
C GLY A 57 17.78 3.90 -18.56
N LYS A 58 18.18 4.46 -17.40
CA LYS A 58 19.45 4.13 -16.74
C LYS A 58 19.55 2.66 -16.31
N ASN A 59 18.41 2.03 -16.06
CA ASN A 59 18.36 0.68 -15.52
C ASN A 59 17.46 -0.28 -16.34
N ILE A 60 17.16 0.06 -17.61
CA ILE A 60 16.48 -0.87 -18.54
C ILE A 60 17.27 -2.18 -18.61
N GLY A 61 16.59 -3.32 -18.54
CA GLY A 61 17.23 -4.63 -18.67
C GLY A 61 17.96 -5.12 -17.40
N ARG A 62 18.01 -4.32 -16.33
CA ARG A 62 18.81 -4.63 -15.13
C ARG A 62 17.93 -4.93 -13.93
N LYS A 63 17.87 -6.19 -13.53
CA LYS A 63 17.25 -6.59 -12.26
C LYS A 63 17.91 -5.88 -11.08
N GLY A 64 17.12 -5.36 -10.15
CA GLY A 64 17.69 -4.77 -8.94
C GLY A 64 16.69 -4.09 -8.03
N VAL A 65 17.24 -3.55 -6.93
CA VAL A 65 16.52 -2.75 -5.95
C VAL A 65 17.10 -1.34 -5.97
N TYR A 66 16.24 -0.36 -6.15
CA TYR A 66 16.63 1.04 -6.33
C TYR A 66 15.86 1.92 -5.37
N SER A 67 16.46 3.02 -4.94
CA SER A 67 15.73 4.05 -4.20
C SER A 67 14.80 4.80 -5.16
N ILE A 68 13.60 5.11 -4.70
CA ILE A 68 12.60 5.87 -5.47
C ILE A 68 12.16 7.05 -4.62
N ALA A 69 12.13 8.25 -5.20
CA ALA A 69 11.66 9.44 -4.49
C ALA A 69 10.12 9.39 -4.34
N ASP A 70 9.56 10.06 -3.33
CA ASP A 70 8.11 10.01 -3.08
C ASP A 70 7.26 10.51 -4.26
N ASN A 71 7.72 11.51 -4.99
CA ASN A 71 7.04 12.01 -6.19
C ASN A 71 7.07 10.97 -7.32
N GLU A 72 8.21 10.33 -7.54
CA GLU A 72 8.37 9.25 -8.53
C GLU A 72 7.52 8.04 -8.16
N TYR A 73 7.44 7.70 -6.86
CA TYR A 73 6.58 6.64 -6.36
C TYR A 73 5.10 6.94 -6.63
N LYS A 74 4.63 8.16 -6.35
CA LYS A 74 3.25 8.57 -6.64
C LYS A 74 2.93 8.48 -8.14
N ILE A 75 3.86 8.89 -9.00
CA ILE A 75 3.72 8.77 -10.46
C ILE A 75 3.66 7.31 -10.87
N TRP A 76 4.60 6.49 -10.40
CA TRP A 76 4.63 5.04 -10.64
C TRP A 76 3.29 4.39 -10.26
N LYS A 77 2.83 4.67 -9.04
CA LYS A 77 1.59 4.14 -8.47
C LYS A 77 0.37 4.51 -9.30
N ALA A 78 0.25 5.78 -9.70
CA ALA A 78 -0.84 6.25 -10.55
C ALA A 78 -0.85 5.54 -11.92
N ILE A 79 0.31 5.44 -12.56
CA ILE A 79 0.45 4.77 -13.86
C ILE A 79 0.09 3.27 -13.74
N ARG A 80 0.52 2.60 -12.67
CA ARG A 80 0.23 1.17 -12.47
C ARG A 80 -1.23 0.91 -12.13
N LYS A 81 -1.88 1.77 -11.36
CA LYS A 81 -3.31 1.67 -11.05
C LYS A 81 -4.20 1.76 -12.30
N GLU A 82 -3.78 2.52 -13.32
CA GLU A 82 -4.52 2.65 -14.59
C GLU A 82 -4.24 1.54 -15.60
N ASN A 83 -3.18 0.74 -15.40
CA ASN A 83 -2.73 -0.25 -16.38
C ASN A 83 -3.60 -1.53 -16.36
N LYS A 84 -4.29 -1.80 -17.47
CA LYS A 84 -5.18 -2.96 -17.63
C LYS A 84 -4.50 -4.27 -18.06
N GLU A 85 -3.23 -4.21 -18.45
CA GLU A 85 -2.47 -5.37 -18.95
C GLU A 85 -1.78 -6.16 -17.82
N GLY A 86 -2.03 -5.76 -16.58
CA GLY A 86 -1.43 -6.39 -15.42
C GLY A 86 -2.37 -6.41 -14.23
N TYR A 87 -1.79 -6.85 -13.13
CA TYR A 87 -2.41 -6.91 -11.83
C TYR A 87 -1.67 -5.96 -10.90
N PHE A 88 -2.39 -5.02 -10.29
CA PHE A 88 -1.88 -4.04 -9.36
C PHE A 88 -2.54 -4.24 -8.00
N ILE A 89 -1.74 -4.27 -6.93
CA ILE A 89 -2.21 -4.27 -5.54
C ILE A 89 -1.63 -3.06 -4.83
N ASP A 90 -2.52 -2.34 -4.14
CA ASP A 90 -2.20 -1.22 -3.27
C ASP A 90 -2.34 -1.64 -1.80
N TRP A 91 -1.24 -2.11 -1.21
CA TRP A 91 -1.24 -2.57 0.18
C TRP A 91 -1.38 -1.42 1.18
N GLU A 92 -1.00 -0.19 0.78
CA GLU A 92 -1.25 1.00 1.60
C GLU A 92 -2.75 1.31 1.69
N GLU A 93 -3.46 1.22 0.56
CA GLU A 93 -4.92 1.42 0.53
C GLU A 93 -5.61 0.35 1.38
N GLU A 94 -5.23 -0.93 1.24
CA GLU A 94 -5.80 -2.02 2.06
C GLU A 94 -5.52 -1.84 3.55
N ALA A 95 -4.29 -1.45 3.94
CA ALA A 95 -3.94 -1.21 5.33
C ALA A 95 -4.74 -0.03 5.92
N ASN A 96 -4.91 1.05 5.15
CA ASN A 96 -5.70 2.20 5.57
C ASN A 96 -7.18 1.84 5.75
N GLU A 97 -7.78 1.08 4.82
CA GLU A 97 -9.16 0.61 4.96
C GLU A 97 -9.36 -0.26 6.21
N GLN A 98 -8.40 -1.13 6.53
CA GLN A 98 -8.46 -1.96 7.73
C GLN A 98 -8.39 -1.12 9.00
N LEU A 99 -7.52 -0.10 9.02
CA LEU A 99 -7.43 0.85 10.13
C LEU A 99 -8.73 1.64 10.31
N GLU A 100 -9.30 2.17 9.23
CA GLU A 100 -10.58 2.91 9.26
C GLU A 100 -11.72 2.04 9.80
N LYS A 101 -11.83 0.79 9.34
CA LYS A 101 -12.83 -0.17 9.86
C LYS A 101 -12.64 -0.42 11.36
N SER A 102 -11.39 -0.56 11.81
CA SER A 102 -11.09 -0.75 13.23
C SER A 102 -11.50 0.46 14.07
N TRP A 103 -11.18 1.67 13.60
CA TRP A 103 -11.57 2.92 14.25
C TRP A 103 -13.08 3.08 14.33
N GLN A 104 -13.79 2.81 13.23
CA GLN A 104 -15.25 2.88 13.20
C GLN A 104 -15.90 1.90 14.18
N ASN A 105 -15.36 0.68 14.28
CA ASN A 105 -15.86 -0.33 15.23
C ASN A 105 -15.65 0.10 16.69
N GLN A 106 -14.47 0.63 17.03
CA GLN A 106 -14.20 1.14 18.37
C GLN A 106 -15.13 2.30 18.73
N PHE A 107 -15.35 3.23 17.79
CA PHE A 107 -16.28 4.33 17.97
C PHE A 107 -17.72 3.83 18.22
N ASN A 108 -18.20 2.89 17.42
CA ASN A 108 -19.53 2.31 17.58
C ASN A 108 -19.69 1.60 18.93
N GLU A 109 -18.66 0.92 19.43
CA GLU A 109 -18.69 0.27 20.73
C GLU A 109 -18.78 1.29 21.88
N LEU A 110 -18.06 2.41 21.78
CA LEU A 110 -18.14 3.50 22.75
C LEU A 110 -19.54 4.13 22.76
N ALA A 111 -20.09 4.43 21.58
CA ALA A 111 -21.44 4.97 21.45
C ALA A 111 -22.49 4.02 22.03
N ARG A 112 -22.32 2.70 21.83
CA ARG A 112 -23.22 1.68 22.41
C ARG A 112 -23.15 1.68 23.93
N LYS A 113 -21.95 1.69 24.52
CA LYS A 113 -21.76 1.74 25.98
C LYS A 113 -22.35 3.01 26.59
N GLU A 114 -22.19 4.16 25.93
CA GLU A 114 -22.79 5.41 26.37
C GLU A 114 -24.32 5.35 26.34
N HIS A 115 -24.90 4.80 25.27
CA HIS A 115 -26.34 4.59 25.18
C HIS A 115 -26.87 3.64 26.26
N GLU A 116 -26.17 2.53 26.54
CA GLU A 116 -26.49 1.62 27.65
C GLU A 116 -26.47 2.34 29.01
N ASN A 117 -25.41 3.12 29.28
CA ASN A 117 -25.31 3.92 30.51
C ASN A 117 -26.47 4.93 30.67
N ILE A 118 -26.85 5.60 29.57
CA ILE A 118 -27.99 6.53 29.58
C ILE A 118 -29.29 5.78 29.91
N LEU A 119 -29.55 4.64 29.27
CA LEU A 119 -30.73 3.84 29.55
C LEU A 119 -30.78 3.38 31.01
N GLU A 120 -29.67 2.89 31.56
CA GLU A 120 -29.57 2.49 32.96
C GLU A 120 -29.85 3.67 33.91
N SER A 121 -29.33 4.86 33.61
CA SER A 121 -29.58 6.07 34.42
C SER A 121 -31.05 6.50 34.40
N ILE A 122 -31.76 6.36 33.28
CA ILE A 122 -33.18 6.71 33.15
C ILE A 122 -34.06 5.69 33.90
N THR A 123 -33.64 4.42 33.98
CA THR A 123 -34.40 3.40 34.73
C THR A 123 -34.31 3.53 36.25
N CYS A 124 -33.36 4.32 36.78
CA CYS A 124 -33.17 4.51 38.22
C CYS A 124 -33.88 5.74 38.81
N ASP A 125 -34.30 6.71 38.00
CA ASP A 125 -35.01 7.90 38.47
C ASP A 125 -36.54 7.76 38.24
N GLU A 126 -37.21 7.34 39.31
CA GLU A 126 -38.59 7.70 39.70
C GLU A 126 -39.62 7.90 38.57
N LEU A 127 -40.28 6.80 38.16
CA LEU A 127 -41.66 6.92 37.66
C LEU A 127 -42.58 7.18 38.86
N PRO A 128 -43.26 8.35 38.96
CA PRO A 128 -44.27 8.56 39.99
C PRO A 128 -45.47 7.67 39.67
N PHE A 129 -45.88 6.86 40.65
CA PHE A 129 -47.07 6.01 40.63
C PHE A 129 -48.37 6.81 40.46
#